data_AF-A0A5N9C9A1-F1
#
_entry.id   AF-A0A5N9C9A1-F1
#
_cell.length_a   1.000
_cell.length_b   1.000
_cell.length_c   1.000
_cell.angle_alpha   90.00
_cell.angle_beta   90.00
_cell.angle_gamma   90.00
#
_symmetry.space_group_name_H-M   'P 1'
#
loop_
_entity.id
_entity.type
_entity.pdbx_description
1 polymer ?
#
loop_
_entity_poly.entity_id
_entity_poly.type
_entity_poly.pdbx_seq_one_letter_code
_entity_poly.pdbx_strand_id
1 'polypeptide(L)' 'MPTKVVGEVTWAVFSLPWLVARDEGLFAEQDLDVEIVEAGKAIKPDAPIISPTDVKSILGHHPYENNVVNTYCG' A
#
# COMPACT_ATOMS: atom_id res chain seq x y z
N MET A 1 -3.13 -3.62 26.52
CA MET A 1 -2.86 -4.73 25.58
C MET A 1 -2.48 -4.04 24.30
N PRO A 2 -1.27 -4.24 23.77
CA PRO A 2 -0.78 -3.46 22.66
C PRO A 2 -1.65 -3.65 21.42
N THR A 3 -1.84 -2.56 20.67
CA THR A 3 -2.64 -2.59 19.45
C THR A 3 -1.82 -3.24 18.35
N LYS A 4 -2.38 -4.28 17.73
CA LYS A 4 -1.73 -4.96 16.60
C LYS A 4 -1.93 -4.20 15.30
N VAL A 5 -0.84 -3.99 14.58
CA VAL A 5 -0.81 -3.32 13.28
C VAL A 5 0.11 -4.08 12.33
N VAL A 6 -0.27 -4.16 11.06
CA VAL A 6 0.58 -4.71 10.00
C VAL A 6 1.06 -3.55 9.13
N GLY A 7 2.38 -3.40 9.02
CA GLY A 7 3.04 -2.42 8.17
C GLY A 7 3.61 -3.09 6.93
N GLU A 8 3.15 -2.71 5.74
CA GLU A 8 3.70 -3.23 4.49
C GLU A 8 4.88 -2.37 4.02
N VAL A 9 5.99 -3.03 3.66
CA VAL A 9 7.16 -2.37 3.07
C VAL A 9 7.29 -2.75 1.59
N THR A 10 7.34 -1.75 0.71
CA THR A 10 7.50 -1.88 -0.75
C THR A 10 8.86 -1.30 -1.17
N TRP A 11 8.83 -0.07 -1.67
CA TRP A 11 9.97 0.72 -2.11
C TRP A 11 10.61 1.38 -0.89
N ALA A 12 11.93 1.48 -0.90
CA ALA A 12 12.70 2.05 0.21
C ALA A 12 12.15 3.42 0.67
N VAL A 13 11.82 4.32 -0.27
CA VAL A 13 11.33 5.67 0.07
C VAL A 13 10.03 5.68 0.87
N PHE A 14 9.11 4.75 0.61
CA PHE A 14 7.83 4.65 1.32
C PHE A 14 7.93 3.76 2.57
N SER A 15 8.95 2.92 2.62
CA SER A 15 9.19 1.95 3.71
C SER A 15 10.02 2.53 4.85
N LEU A 16 10.85 3.54 4.54
CA LEU A 16 11.77 4.16 5.50
C LEU A 16 11.12 4.57 6.82
N PRO A 17 9.94 5.23 6.85
CA PRO A 17 9.31 5.60 8.12
C PRO A 17 8.99 4.40 9.02
N TRP A 18 8.53 3.29 8.45
CA TRP A 18 8.24 2.06 9.19
C TRP A 18 9.51 1.43 9.77
N LEU A 19 10.59 1.41 8.97
CA LEU A 19 11.87 0.82 9.37
C LEU A 19 12.54 1.65 10.47
N VAL A 20 12.56 2.97 10.32
CA VAL A 20 13.08 3.89 11.35
C VAL A 20 12.27 3.76 12.64
N ALA A 21 10.94 3.76 12.56
CA ALA A 21 10.10 3.63 13.75
C ALA A 21 10.28 2.29 14.48
N ARG A 22 10.57 1.20 13.76
CA ARG A 22 10.95 -0.08 14.36
C ARG A 22 12.30 0.03 15.08
N ASP A 23 13.32 0.53 14.38
CA ASP A 23 14.69 0.52 14.86
C ASP A 23 14.90 1.49 16.04
N GLU A 24 14.15 2.59 16.07
CA GLU A 24 14.14 3.57 17.16
C GLU A 24 13.15 3.22 18.29
N GLY A 25 12.42 2.10 18.19
CA GLY A 25 11.48 1.66 19.23
C GLY A 25 10.20 2.48 19.38
N LEU A 26 9.90 3.36 18.43
CA LEU A 26 8.77 4.31 18.48
C LEU A 26 7.39 3.62 18.54
N PHE A 27 7.27 2.39 18.05
CA PHE A 27 6.02 1.62 18.16
C PHE A 27 5.71 1.21 19.60
N ALA A 28 6.74 0.79 20.35
CA ALA A 28 6.57 0.37 21.74
C ALA A 28 6.18 1.55 22.63
N GLU A 29 6.68 2.75 22.35
CA GLU A 29 6.29 4.00 23.04
C GLU A 29 4.80 4.31 22.90
N GLN A 30 4.16 3.80 21.84
CA GLN A 30 2.75 4.01 21.53
C GLN A 30 1.87 2.80 21.89
N ASP A 31 2.40 1.80 22.63
CA ASP A 31 1.73 0.52 22.91
C ASP A 31 1.25 -0.18 21.62
N LEU A 32 2.08 -0.14 20.57
CA LEU A 32 1.83 -0.80 19.29
C LEU A 32 2.69 -2.07 19.14
N ASP A 33 2.07 -3.16 18.72
CA ASP A 33 2.70 -4.40 18.29
C ASP A 33 2.64 -4.47 16.76
N VAL A 34 3.73 -4.07 16.11
CA VAL A 34 3.79 -3.88 14.67
C VAL A 34 4.55 -5.01 13.99
N GLU A 35 3.88 -5.74 13.11
CA GLU A 35 4.48 -6.71 12.21
C GLU A 35 4.81 -6.04 10.87
N ILE A 36 6.08 -6.03 10.47
CA ILE A 36 6.50 -5.52 9.16
C ILE A 36 6.57 -6.68 8.18
N VAL A 37 5.82 -6.57 7.07
CA VAL A 37 5.76 -7.57 6.00
C VAL A 37 6.17 -6.96 4.67
N GLU A 38 6.81 -7.74 3.80
CA GLU A 38 7.00 -7.30 2.42
C GLU A 38 5.64 -7.19 1.72
N ALA A 39 5.42 -6.05 1.08
CA ALA A 39 4.22 -5.84 0.31
C ALA A 39 4.14 -6.80 -0.88
N GLY A 40 2.92 -7.24 -1.17
CA GLY A 40 2.65 -8.09 -2.32
C GLY A 40 3.14 -7.47 -3.63
N LYS A 41 3.53 -8.31 -4.59
CA LYS A 41 3.77 -7.84 -5.97
C LYS A 41 2.55 -7.08 -6.45
N ALA A 42 2.79 -5.90 -7.03
CA ALA A 42 1.74 -5.17 -7.75
C ALA A 42 1.03 -6.14 -8.70
N ILE A 43 -0.29 -6.22 -8.59
CA ILE A 43 -1.11 -7.11 -9.42
C ILE A 43 -0.94 -6.65 -10.86
N LYS A 44 -0.17 -7.41 -11.63
CA LYS A 44 -0.13 -7.25 -13.08
C LYS A 44 -1.30 -8.04 -13.64
N PRO A 45 -2.08 -7.46 -14.57
CA PRO A 45 -3.10 -8.23 -15.27
C PRO A 45 -2.41 -9.33 -16.07
N ASP A 46 -2.99 -10.54 -16.06
CA ASP A 46 -2.47 -11.71 -16.77
C ASP A 46 -2.56 -11.57 -18.30
N ALA A 47 -3.34 -10.59 -18.79
CA ALA A 47 -3.52 -10.28 -20.19
C ALA A 47 -3.60 -8.75 -20.41
N PRO A 48 -3.34 -8.25 -21.64
CA PRO A 48 -3.56 -6.86 -21.98
C PRO A 48 -5.00 -6.44 -21.69
N ILE A 49 -5.16 -5.31 -20.98
CA ILE A 49 -6.48 -4.74 -20.72
C ILE A 49 -6.94 -4.02 -21.99
N ILE A 50 -8.05 -4.47 -22.57
CA ILE A 50 -8.56 -3.95 -23.85
C ILE A 50 -9.41 -2.68 -23.65
N SER A 51 -10.23 -2.63 -22.59
CA SER A 51 -11.05 -1.45 -22.27
C SER A 51 -10.46 -0.67 -21.08
N PRO A 52 -10.36 0.67 -21.15
CA PRO A 52 -9.94 1.50 -20.01
C PRO A 52 -10.82 1.34 -18.76
N THR A 53 -12.07 0.90 -18.91
CA THR A 53 -13.00 0.63 -17.79
C THR A 53 -12.67 -0.64 -17.02
N ASP A 54 -11.86 -1.53 -17.59
CA ASP A 54 -11.52 -2.83 -17.00
C ASP A 54 -10.21 -2.75 -16.19
N VAL A 55 -9.61 -1.55 -16.12
CA VAL A 55 -8.47 -1.27 -15.25
C VAL A 55 -8.94 -1.28 -13.80
N LYS A 56 -8.67 -2.39 -13.11
CA LYS A 56 -8.70 -2.40 -11.65
C LYS A 56 -7.65 -1.39 -11.17
N SER A 57 -8.08 -0.45 -10.34
CA SER A 57 -7.26 0.66 -9.90
C SER A 57 -5.89 0.22 -9.37
N ILE A 58 -4.87 1.00 -9.71
CA ILE A 58 -3.50 0.80 -9.26
C ILE A 58 -3.48 0.85 -7.73
N LEU A 59 -2.80 -0.12 -7.10
CA LEU A 59 -2.68 -0.25 -5.64
C LEU A 59 -4.01 -0.48 -4.88
N GLY A 60 -5.07 -0.92 -5.55
CA GLY A 60 -6.33 -1.28 -4.87
C GLY A 60 -7.16 -0.08 -4.39
N HIS A 61 -6.86 1.14 -4.85
CA HIS A 61 -7.64 2.33 -4.51
C HIS A 61 -8.98 2.36 -5.25
N HIS A 62 -10.10 2.16 -4.56
CA HIS A 62 -11.41 2.51 -5.13
C HIS A 62 -11.60 4.03 -5.07
N PRO A 63 -11.64 4.76 -6.20
CA PRO A 63 -11.92 6.19 -6.16
C PRO A 63 -13.36 6.41 -5.67
N TYR A 64 -13.55 7.47 -4.87
CA TYR A 64 -14.84 7.81 -4.25
C TYR A 64 -15.96 8.10 -5.26
N GLU A 65 -15.61 8.50 -6.49
CA GLU A 65 -16.56 8.74 -7.59
C GLU A 65 -16.78 7.47 -8.41
N ASN A 66 -17.70 6.60 -7.95
CA ASN A 66 -18.24 5.47 -8.73
C ASN A 66 -17.20 4.56 -9.42
N ASN A 67 -15.99 4.38 -8.87
CA ASN A 67 -14.90 3.63 -9.49
C ASN A 67 -14.37 4.18 -10.84
N VAL A 68 -14.63 5.45 -11.17
CA VAL A 68 -14.13 6.06 -12.41
C VAL A 68 -12.81 6.78 -12.13
N VAL A 69 -11.76 6.45 -12.88
CA VAL A 69 -10.50 7.22 -12.89
C VAL A 69 -10.33 7.84 -14.27
N ASN A 70 -10.35 9.16 -14.36
CA ASN A 70 -9.95 9.87 -15.58
C ASN A 70 -8.43 10.04 -15.57
N THR A 71 -7.73 9.17 -16.29
CA THR A 71 -6.30 9.37 -16.57
C THR A 71 -6.17 10.23 -17.82
N TYR A 72 -5.78 11.49 -17.66
CA TYR A 72 -5.34 12.34 -18.77
C TYR A 72 -3.93 11.91 -19.20
N CYS A 73 -3.79 11.39 -20.41
CA CYS A 73 -2.50 11.27 -21.09
C CYS A 73 -2.34 12.49 -22.01
N GLY A 74 -1.31 13.31 -21.76
CA GLY A 74 -0.82 14.30 -22.71
C GLY A 74 0.04 13.67 -23.80
#